data_AF-A0A918NEY3-F1
#
_entry.id   AF-A0A918NEY3-F1
#
_cell.length_a   1.000
_cell.length_b   1.000
_cell.length_c   1.000
_cell.angle_alpha   90.00
_cell.angle_beta   90.00
_cell.angle_gamma   90.00
#
_symmetry.space_group_name_H-M   'P 1'
#
loop_
_entity.id
_entity.type
_entity.pdbx_description
1 polymer ?
#
loop_
_entity_poly.entity_id
_entity_poly.type
_entity_poly.pdbx_seq_one_letter_code
_entity_poly.pdbx_strand_id
1 'polypeptide(L)'
;MFRRFLSKFIFAIGCFTLLGIVYIASFYVVRNELVLPFEKANFGETHALRPAYNGLYYPLRYFTANGSSFTRDIPEEYRGILKKKEIKEDDGKNYRSANIDEFEGNSVGIGFVGSPRTIKAYDQIENEVFVRLTFGRALSHEHDRFINKLTNSEVINLMDDPRIKRMEYSSPQRLAIQQAYDKLVGSKKECAKAFEQNYKEQVLEHCLQTGYARNIGGGCFHLITDFVHTAVLEQTIKNCET
;
A
#
# COMPACT_ATOMS: atom_id res chain seq x y z
N MET A 1 7.05 38.68 -51.96
CA MET A 1 5.98 37.94 -51.26
C MET A 1 6.55 36.81 -50.38
N PHE A 2 7.48 36.00 -50.87
CA PHE A 2 8.09 34.85 -50.17
C PHE A 2 8.77 35.16 -48.81
N ARG A 3 9.55 36.26 -48.71
CA ARG A 3 10.23 36.66 -47.46
C ARG A 3 9.27 36.92 -46.29
N ARG A 4 8.08 37.49 -46.56
CA ARG A 4 7.07 37.75 -45.52
C ARG A 4 6.39 36.47 -45.02
N PHE A 5 6.25 35.48 -45.89
CA PHE A 5 5.67 34.19 -45.53
C PHE A 5 6.64 33.36 -44.68
N LEU A 6 7.92 33.32 -45.08
CA LEU A 6 8.96 32.61 -44.34
C LEU A 6 9.15 33.16 -42.91
N SER A 7 9.11 34.49 -42.75
CA SER A 7 9.21 35.13 -41.43
C SER A 7 8.04 34.77 -40.50
N LYS A 8 6.81 34.72 -41.02
CA LYS A 8 5.62 34.32 -40.22
C LYS A 8 5.66 32.85 -39.84
N PHE A 9 6.16 31.99 -40.73
CA PHE A 9 6.28 30.55 -40.48
C PHE A 9 7.31 30.25 -39.40
N ILE A 10 8.49 30.90 -39.47
CA ILE A 10 9.53 30.76 -38.44
C ILE A 10 9.02 31.26 -37.08
N PHE A 11 8.28 32.38 -37.05
CA PHE A 11 7.67 32.89 -35.82
C PHE A 11 6.66 31.92 -35.22
N ALA A 12 5.78 31.34 -36.05
CA ALA A 12 4.79 30.36 -35.60
C ALA A 12 5.46 29.11 -35.01
N ILE A 13 6.50 28.57 -35.68
CA ILE A 13 7.27 27.44 -35.15
C ILE A 13 7.87 27.82 -33.79
N GLY A 14 8.53 28.97 -33.69
CA GLY A 14 9.12 29.43 -32.42
C GLY A 14 8.11 29.53 -31.27
N CYS A 15 6.89 30.01 -31.54
CA CYS A 15 5.81 30.04 -30.54
C CYS A 15 5.37 28.62 -30.11
N PHE A 16 5.25 27.69 -31.06
CA PHE A 16 4.89 26.30 -30.74
C PHE A 16 6.00 25.59 -29.94
N THR A 17 7.27 25.79 -30.26
CA THR A 17 8.38 25.23 -29.47
C THR A 17 8.42 25.83 -28.08
N LEU A 18 8.21 27.14 -27.94
CA LEU A 18 8.17 27.80 -26.63
C LEU A 18 7.02 27.27 -25.77
N LEU A 19 5.83 27.13 -26.34
CA LEU A 19 4.67 26.54 -25.65
C LEU A 19 4.92 25.09 -25.24
N GLY A 20 5.56 24.30 -26.11
CA GLY A 20 5.96 22.92 -25.79
C GLY A 20 6.96 22.86 -24.64
N ILE A 21 7.98 23.74 -24.64
CA ILE A 21 8.97 23.84 -23.57
C ILE A 21 8.31 24.28 -22.26
N VAL A 22 7.41 25.26 -22.28
CA VAL A 22 6.67 25.71 -21.09
C VAL A 22 5.74 24.61 -20.57
N TYR A 23 5.07 23.87 -21.45
CA TYR A 23 4.24 22.73 -21.06
C TYR A 23 5.07 21.61 -20.40
N ILE A 24 6.21 21.24 -21.00
CA ILE A 24 7.12 20.24 -20.43
C ILE A 24 7.71 20.75 -19.11
N ALA A 25 8.20 21.99 -19.06
CA ALA A 25 8.78 22.57 -17.85
C ALA A 25 7.76 22.68 -16.71
N SER A 26 6.52 23.09 -16.99
CA SER A 26 5.43 23.11 -15.99
C SER A 26 5.08 21.70 -15.52
N PHE A 27 5.09 20.71 -16.41
CA PHE A 27 4.91 19.31 -16.03
C PHE A 27 6.01 18.83 -15.07
N TYR A 28 7.28 19.19 -15.31
CA TYR A 28 8.40 18.80 -14.44
C TYR A 28 8.50 19.63 -13.15
N VAL A 29 8.14 20.92 -13.18
CA VAL A 29 8.09 21.78 -11.97
C VAL A 29 6.96 21.32 -11.05
N VAL A 30 5.77 21.02 -11.58
CA VAL A 30 4.66 20.45 -10.80
C VAL A 30 5.03 19.08 -10.23
N ARG A 31 5.86 18.29 -10.93
CA ARG A 31 6.31 16.99 -10.44
C ARG A 31 7.41 17.08 -9.38
N ASN A 32 8.28 18.09 -9.45
CA ASN A 32 9.31 18.34 -8.44
C ASN A 32 8.76 19.00 -7.16
N GLU A 33 7.59 19.64 -7.22
CA GLU A 33 6.88 20.16 -6.04
C GLU A 33 5.88 19.14 -5.45
N LEU A 34 5.72 17.97 -6.06
CA LEU A 34 5.02 16.84 -5.44
C LEU A 34 5.95 16.17 -4.43
N VAL A 35 5.92 16.72 -3.22
CA VAL A 35 6.47 16.19 -1.98
C VAL A 35 6.24 14.66 -1.90
N LEU A 36 7.31 13.92 -1.64
CA LEU A 36 7.26 12.48 -1.32
C LEU A 36 6.36 12.28 -0.10
N PRO A 37 5.45 11.30 -0.07
CA PRO A 37 4.39 11.18 0.95
C PRO A 37 4.86 10.76 2.34
N PHE A 38 6.14 10.95 2.69
CA PHE A 38 6.65 10.84 4.05
C PHE A 38 7.20 12.16 4.61
N GLU A 39 7.18 13.26 3.86
CA GLU A 39 7.41 14.59 4.41
C GLU A 39 6.08 15.29 4.67
N LYS A 40 5.85 15.70 5.92
CA LYS A 40 4.69 16.51 6.32
C LYS A 40 4.62 17.76 5.42
N ALA A 41 3.61 17.84 4.56
CA ALA A 41 3.27 19.09 3.89
C ALA A 41 2.43 19.95 4.84
N ASN A 42 3.11 20.74 5.68
CA ASN A 42 2.53 21.99 6.18
C ASN A 42 2.61 23.00 5.02
N PHE A 43 1.62 23.01 4.11
CA PHE A 43 1.51 24.05 3.08
C PHE A 43 0.07 24.49 2.88
N GLY A 44 -0.15 25.81 2.98
CA GLY A 44 -1.45 26.48 3.00
C GLY A 44 -2.19 26.54 1.66
N GLU A 45 -3.48 26.86 1.77
CA GLU A 45 -4.55 26.68 0.79
C GLU A 45 -4.58 27.66 -0.42
N THR A 46 -3.47 27.99 -1.08
CA THR A 46 -3.45 29.19 -1.97
C THR A 46 -3.04 28.96 -3.43
N HIS A 47 -3.64 28.01 -4.16
CA HIS A 47 -3.46 27.98 -5.63
C HIS A 47 -4.73 28.37 -6.40
N ALA A 48 -4.68 29.55 -7.03
CA ALA A 48 -5.81 30.23 -7.68
C ALA A 48 -6.41 29.50 -8.90
N LEU A 49 -5.67 28.55 -9.51
CA LEU A 49 -6.13 27.80 -10.69
C LEU A 49 -6.92 26.53 -10.35
N ARG A 50 -7.05 26.17 -9.06
CA ARG A 50 -7.77 24.96 -8.60
C ARG A 50 -9.25 24.92 -9.02
N PRO A 51 -10.03 26.02 -9.05
CA PRO A 51 -11.43 25.98 -9.47
C PRO A 51 -11.58 25.67 -10.96
N ALA A 52 -10.70 26.20 -11.82
CA ALA A 52 -10.71 25.92 -13.25
C ALA A 52 -10.28 24.48 -13.55
N TYR A 53 -9.28 23.97 -12.82
CA TYR A 53 -8.88 22.56 -12.91
C TYR A 53 -10.00 21.62 -12.45
N ASN A 54 -10.66 21.94 -11.34
CA ASN A 54 -11.81 21.14 -10.89
C ASN A 54 -12.96 21.20 -11.90
N GLY A 55 -13.31 22.36 -12.46
CA GLY A 55 -14.41 22.51 -13.41
C GLY A 55 -14.23 21.74 -14.73
N LEU A 56 -13.00 21.64 -15.25
CA LEU A 56 -12.73 20.91 -16.49
C LEU A 56 -12.58 19.39 -16.28
N TYR A 57 -12.03 18.97 -15.13
CA TYR A 57 -11.67 17.57 -14.89
C TYR A 57 -12.66 16.80 -13.98
N TYR A 58 -13.58 17.47 -13.27
CA TYR A 58 -14.62 16.79 -12.48
C TYR A 58 -15.67 16.03 -13.29
N PRO A 59 -16.13 16.48 -14.48
CA PRO A 59 -17.11 15.72 -15.26
C PRO A 59 -16.56 14.38 -15.76
N LEU A 60 -15.23 14.30 -15.93
CA LEU A 60 -14.52 13.05 -16.26
C LEU A 60 -14.30 12.15 -15.04
N ARG A 61 -14.47 12.67 -13.81
CA ARG A 61 -14.44 11.88 -12.56
C ARG A 61 -15.66 11.00 -12.35
N TYR A 62 -16.82 11.37 -12.90
CA TYR A 62 -18.03 10.55 -12.76
C TYR A 62 -17.95 9.21 -13.51
N PHE A 63 -17.09 9.11 -14.54
CA PHE A 63 -16.78 7.85 -15.23
C PHE A 63 -15.48 7.18 -14.76
N THR A 64 -14.75 7.80 -13.82
CA THR A 64 -13.48 7.29 -13.27
C THR A 64 -13.52 7.07 -11.75
N ALA A 65 -14.70 7.13 -11.11
CA ALA A 65 -14.88 6.90 -9.67
C ALA A 65 -15.43 5.49 -9.31
N ASN A 66 -15.26 4.50 -10.18
CA ASN A 66 -15.59 3.09 -9.87
C ASN A 66 -14.45 2.10 -10.14
N GLY A 67 -13.31 2.57 -10.67
CA GLY A 67 -12.04 1.88 -10.54
C GLY A 67 -11.17 2.78 -9.68
N SER A 68 -10.68 2.28 -8.56
CA SER A 68 -9.62 2.96 -7.82
C SER A 68 -8.56 3.46 -8.80
N SER A 69 -8.49 4.77 -9.00
CA SER A 69 -7.36 5.39 -9.66
C SER A 69 -6.20 5.31 -8.67
N PHE A 70 -5.55 4.15 -8.61
CA PHE A 70 -4.20 4.12 -8.09
C PHE A 70 -3.39 5.05 -9.01
N THR A 71 -2.88 6.12 -8.43
CA THR A 71 -1.80 6.92 -9.04
C THR A 71 -0.46 6.16 -9.02
N ARG A 72 -0.48 4.86 -8.72
CA ARG A 72 0.64 3.92 -8.69
C ARG A 72 0.24 2.63 -9.40
N ASP A 73 1.21 1.90 -9.93
CA ASP A 73 1.01 0.53 -10.40
C ASP A 73 0.31 -0.28 -9.31
N ILE A 74 -0.80 -0.93 -9.64
CA ILE A 74 -1.48 -1.84 -8.72
C ILE A 74 -0.46 -2.93 -8.37
N PRO A 75 -0.20 -3.22 -7.09
CA PRO A 75 0.78 -4.22 -6.71
C PRO A 75 0.41 -5.57 -7.33
N GLU A 76 1.40 -6.30 -7.83
CA GLU A 76 1.21 -7.66 -8.40
C GLU A 76 0.51 -8.60 -7.40
N GLU A 77 0.63 -8.33 -6.10
CA GLU A 77 -0.01 -9.08 -5.03
C GLU A 77 -0.67 -8.13 -4.02
N TYR A 78 -1.97 -8.31 -3.79
CA TYR A 78 -2.71 -7.68 -2.69
C TYR A 78 -2.90 -8.68 -1.54
N ARG A 79 -2.78 -8.19 -0.30
CA ARG A 79 -3.08 -8.92 0.94
C ARG A 79 -3.91 -8.04 1.86
N GLY A 80 -5.04 -8.54 2.32
CA GLY A 80 -5.93 -7.77 3.18
C GLY A 80 -7.29 -8.42 3.35
N ILE A 81 -8.18 -7.71 4.05
CA ILE A 81 -9.55 -8.18 4.32
C ILE A 81 -10.41 -7.97 3.07
N LEU A 82 -11.00 -9.06 2.57
CA LEU A 82 -11.86 -9.00 1.40
C LEU A 82 -13.22 -8.39 1.75
N LYS A 83 -13.55 -7.27 1.13
CA LYS A 83 -14.91 -6.71 1.15
C LYS A 83 -15.48 -6.71 -0.27
N LYS A 84 -16.32 -7.68 -0.64
CA LYS A 84 -16.91 -7.74 -1.99
C LYS A 84 -17.81 -6.53 -2.23
N LYS A 85 -17.75 -5.99 -3.44
CA LYS A 85 -18.65 -4.91 -3.89
C LYS A 85 -19.45 -5.38 -5.09
N GLU A 86 -20.77 -5.32 -4.96
CA GLU A 86 -21.70 -5.56 -6.08
C GLU A 86 -21.73 -4.33 -6.99
N ILE A 87 -21.53 -4.55 -8.28
CA ILE A 87 -21.65 -3.51 -9.30
C ILE A 87 -22.96 -3.75 -10.05
N LYS A 88 -23.92 -2.84 -9.84
CA LYS A 88 -25.31 -3.00 -10.28
C LYS A 88 -25.53 -2.94 -11.80
N GLU A 89 -24.52 -2.55 -12.59
CA GLU A 89 -24.69 -2.18 -14.01
C GLU A 89 -23.79 -2.94 -14.99
N ASP A 90 -23.06 -3.98 -14.56
CA ASP A 90 -22.13 -4.69 -15.47
C ASP A 90 -22.44 -6.19 -15.53
N ASP A 91 -23.28 -6.59 -16.50
CA ASP A 91 -23.71 -7.97 -16.80
C ASP A 91 -22.59 -8.86 -17.38
N GLY A 92 -21.33 -8.42 -17.31
CA GLY A 92 -20.17 -9.18 -17.73
C GLY A 92 -19.90 -10.38 -16.83
N LYS A 93 -20.04 -11.61 -17.36
CA LYS A 93 -19.85 -12.89 -16.61
C LYS A 93 -18.51 -13.02 -15.86
N ASN A 94 -17.48 -12.24 -16.20
CA ASN A 94 -16.11 -12.39 -15.69
C ASN A 94 -15.53 -11.15 -15.00
N TYR A 95 -16.36 -10.15 -14.69
CA TYR A 95 -15.92 -8.92 -14.01
C TYR A 95 -16.30 -8.94 -12.53
N ARG A 96 -15.39 -8.56 -11.64
CA ARG A 96 -15.63 -8.47 -10.19
C ARG A 96 -14.92 -7.25 -9.60
N SER A 97 -15.35 -6.85 -8.42
CA SER A 97 -14.67 -5.81 -7.65
C SER A 97 -14.61 -6.15 -6.16
N ALA A 98 -13.56 -5.63 -5.51
CA ALA A 98 -13.33 -5.74 -4.07
C ALA A 98 -12.89 -4.39 -3.52
N ASN A 99 -13.41 -3.99 -2.37
CA ASN A 99 -12.75 -2.96 -1.56
C ASN A 99 -11.51 -3.58 -0.92
N ILE A 100 -10.40 -2.85 -1.01
CA ILE A 100 -9.09 -3.31 -0.58
C ILE A 100 -8.51 -2.48 0.56
N ASP A 101 -9.01 -1.27 0.76
CA ASP A 101 -8.58 -0.39 1.85
C ASP A 101 -9.64 0.67 2.14
N GLU A 102 -9.67 1.15 3.37
CA GLU A 102 -10.44 2.31 3.80
C GLU A 102 -9.46 3.31 4.40
N PHE A 103 -9.15 4.36 3.65
CA PHE A 103 -8.24 5.42 4.09
C PHE A 103 -9.02 6.69 4.38
N GLU A 104 -9.07 7.11 5.65
CA GLU A 104 -9.71 8.36 6.09
C GLU A 104 -11.17 8.53 5.62
N GLY A 105 -11.93 7.43 5.63
CA GLY A 105 -13.33 7.40 5.18
C GLY A 105 -13.51 7.22 3.65
N ASN A 106 -12.42 7.13 2.89
CA ASN A 106 -12.45 6.81 1.46
C ASN A 106 -12.15 5.32 1.24
N SER A 107 -13.07 4.61 0.58
CA SER A 107 -12.83 3.21 0.19
C SER A 107 -12.12 3.15 -1.15
N VAL A 108 -11.05 2.36 -1.21
CA VAL A 108 -10.33 2.05 -2.45
C VAL A 108 -10.82 0.69 -2.93
N GLY A 109 -11.41 0.62 -4.13
CA GLY A 109 -11.94 -0.61 -4.71
C GLY A 109 -11.21 -1.02 -5.99
N ILE A 110 -10.69 -2.25 -6.05
CA ILE A 110 -10.08 -2.82 -7.26
C ILE A 110 -11.16 -3.52 -8.08
N GLY A 111 -11.32 -3.12 -9.34
CA GLY A 111 -12.02 -3.90 -10.36
C GLY A 111 -11.05 -4.82 -11.10
N PHE A 112 -11.43 -6.08 -11.33
CA PHE A 112 -10.59 -7.05 -12.03
C PHE A 112 -11.41 -8.00 -12.90
N VAL A 113 -10.74 -8.59 -13.90
CA VAL A 113 -11.28 -9.69 -14.70
C VAL A 113 -10.46 -10.95 -14.45
N GLY A 114 -11.07 -12.11 -14.58
CA GLY A 114 -10.39 -13.38 -14.37
C GLY A 114 -10.83 -14.44 -15.38
N SER A 115 -10.12 -15.57 -15.38
CA SER A 115 -10.66 -16.76 -16.03
C SER A 115 -11.95 -17.19 -15.33
N PRO A 116 -12.89 -17.88 -15.99
CA PRO A 116 -14.10 -18.39 -15.33
C PRO A 116 -13.81 -19.23 -14.10
N ARG A 117 -12.70 -19.99 -14.12
CA ARG A 117 -12.24 -20.78 -12.96
C ARG A 117 -11.81 -19.88 -11.80
N THR A 118 -11.02 -18.84 -12.08
CA THR A 118 -10.53 -17.91 -11.06
C THR A 118 -11.66 -17.09 -10.46
N ILE A 119 -12.60 -16.60 -11.29
CA ILE A 119 -13.77 -15.87 -10.81
C ILE A 119 -14.67 -16.77 -9.96
N LYS A 120 -14.91 -18.02 -10.38
CA LYS A 120 -15.65 -18.98 -9.56
C LYS A 120 -14.99 -19.23 -8.20
N ALA A 121 -13.66 -19.34 -8.16
CA ALA A 121 -12.92 -19.48 -6.91
C ALA A 121 -13.08 -18.25 -6.01
N TYR A 122 -12.93 -17.04 -6.58
CA TYR A 122 -13.16 -15.79 -5.87
C TYR A 122 -14.59 -15.66 -5.32
N ASP A 123 -15.59 -16.05 -6.12
CA ASP A 123 -17.00 -15.96 -5.72
C ASP A 123 -17.33 -16.85 -4.52
N GLN A 124 -16.59 -17.95 -4.34
CA GLN A 124 -16.72 -18.86 -3.20
C GLN A 124 -16.06 -18.36 -1.91
N ILE A 125 -15.23 -17.32 -1.98
CA ILE A 125 -14.59 -16.74 -0.79
C ILE A 125 -15.63 -16.00 0.04
N GLU A 126 -15.66 -16.22 1.35
CA GLU A 126 -16.58 -15.48 2.23
C GLU A 126 -16.21 -14.00 2.33
N ASN A 127 -17.16 -13.14 2.69
CA ASN A 127 -16.84 -11.74 2.96
C ASN A 127 -16.06 -11.62 4.27
N GLU A 128 -15.27 -10.55 4.38
CA GLU A 128 -14.49 -10.17 5.57
C GLU A 128 -13.40 -11.17 6.00
N VAL A 129 -12.98 -12.06 5.09
CA VAL A 129 -11.84 -12.95 5.31
C VAL A 129 -10.55 -12.36 4.76
N PHE A 130 -9.42 -12.71 5.35
CA PHE A 130 -8.12 -12.27 4.85
C PHE A 130 -7.75 -13.06 3.59
N VAL A 131 -7.42 -12.35 2.52
CA VAL A 131 -7.12 -12.95 1.22
C VAL A 131 -5.78 -12.49 0.67
N ARG A 132 -5.28 -13.30 -0.25
CA ARG A 132 -4.21 -12.94 -1.18
C ARG A 132 -4.76 -12.96 -2.59
N LEU A 133 -4.73 -11.81 -3.25
CA LEU A 133 -5.11 -11.67 -4.65
C LEU A 133 -3.85 -11.43 -5.47
N THR A 134 -3.63 -12.25 -6.50
CA THR A 134 -2.50 -12.10 -7.42
C THR A 134 -3.03 -11.59 -8.75
N PHE A 135 -2.39 -10.53 -9.23
CA PHE A 135 -2.73 -9.87 -10.47
C PHE A 135 -1.63 -10.10 -11.50
N GLY A 136 -2.01 -10.49 -12.71
CA GLY A 136 -1.12 -10.50 -13.87
C GLY A 136 -0.92 -9.10 -14.44
N ARG A 137 -0.07 -9.00 -15.47
CA ARG A 137 0.14 -7.73 -16.20
C ARG A 137 -1.19 -7.12 -16.66
N ALA A 138 -1.28 -5.80 -16.57
CA ALA A 138 -2.43 -5.02 -17.03
C ALA A 138 -2.77 -5.35 -18.49
N LEU A 139 -4.05 -5.48 -18.79
CA LEU A 139 -4.54 -5.99 -20.08
C LEU A 139 -4.50 -4.96 -21.22
N SER A 140 -4.37 -3.67 -20.94
CA SER A 140 -4.07 -2.66 -21.97
C SER A 140 -3.44 -1.39 -21.36
N HIS A 141 -2.61 -0.70 -22.15
CA HIS A 141 -2.10 0.65 -21.87
C HIS A 141 -2.94 1.75 -22.56
N GLU A 142 -3.89 1.37 -23.43
CA GLU A 142 -4.55 2.32 -24.34
C GLU A 142 -5.78 3.02 -23.75
N HIS A 143 -6.28 2.56 -22.60
CA HIS A 143 -7.37 3.22 -21.90
C HIS A 143 -7.02 3.25 -20.41
N ASP A 144 -7.30 4.37 -19.73
CA ASP A 144 -7.09 4.65 -18.29
C ASP A 144 -7.87 3.71 -17.33
N ARG A 145 -8.09 2.44 -17.73
CA ARG A 145 -8.89 1.44 -17.05
C ARG A 145 -7.96 0.28 -16.71
N PHE A 146 -7.24 0.41 -15.59
CA PHE A 146 -6.44 -0.68 -15.04
C PHE A 146 -7.36 -1.80 -14.53
N ILE A 147 -7.96 -2.57 -15.44
CA ILE A 147 -8.59 -3.84 -15.09
C ILE A 147 -7.46 -4.86 -15.09
N ASN A 148 -6.92 -5.14 -13.91
CA ASN A 148 -5.95 -6.20 -13.79
C ASN A 148 -6.59 -7.55 -14.04
N LYS A 149 -5.81 -8.46 -14.61
CA LYS A 149 -6.21 -9.85 -14.71
C LYS A 149 -5.95 -10.54 -13.38
N LEU A 150 -6.99 -10.89 -12.64
CA LEU A 150 -6.87 -11.78 -11.49
C LEU A 150 -6.40 -13.15 -12.00
N THR A 151 -5.21 -13.57 -11.56
CA THR A 151 -4.63 -14.87 -11.90
C THR A 151 -4.87 -15.88 -10.79
N ASN A 152 -4.86 -15.44 -9.54
CA ASN A 152 -5.08 -16.28 -8.38
C ASN A 152 -5.81 -15.51 -7.25
N SER A 153 -6.61 -16.24 -6.49
CA SER A 153 -7.26 -15.76 -5.26
C SER A 153 -7.21 -16.87 -4.22
N GLU A 154 -6.68 -16.54 -3.05
CA GLU A 154 -6.45 -17.50 -1.97
C GLU A 154 -6.94 -16.90 -0.65
N VAL A 155 -7.64 -17.72 0.14
CA VAL A 155 -7.96 -17.38 1.53
C VAL A 155 -6.77 -17.74 2.40
N ILE A 156 -6.32 -16.79 3.21
CA ILE A 156 -5.29 -17.02 4.20
C ILE A 156 -5.96 -17.05 5.56
N ASN A 157 -5.79 -18.17 6.28
CA ASN A 157 -6.12 -18.24 7.69
C ASN A 157 -5.07 -17.44 8.46
N LEU A 158 -5.33 -16.14 8.60
CA LEU A 158 -4.42 -15.22 9.26
C LEU A 158 -4.29 -15.58 10.73
N MET A 159 -3.07 -15.84 11.19
CA MET A 159 -2.80 -15.99 12.62
C MET A 159 -3.02 -14.66 13.34
N ASP A 160 -3.51 -14.73 14.58
CA ASP A 160 -3.60 -13.56 15.45
C ASP A 160 -2.25 -12.82 15.50
N ASP A 161 -2.29 -11.50 15.60
CA ASP A 161 -1.09 -10.68 15.71
C ASP A 161 -0.35 -11.03 17.01
N PRO A 162 0.82 -11.70 16.93
CA PRO A 162 1.53 -12.16 18.12
C PRO A 162 2.35 -11.05 18.75
N ARG A 163 2.41 -9.86 18.14
CA ARG A 163 3.27 -8.75 18.59
C ARG A 163 2.82 -8.27 19.96
N ILE A 164 3.74 -8.28 20.91
CA ILE A 164 3.51 -7.70 22.24
C ILE A 164 3.45 -6.18 22.07
N LYS A 165 2.37 -5.57 22.56
CA LYS A 165 2.17 -4.12 22.46
C LYS A 165 3.35 -3.38 23.11
N ARG A 166 3.90 -2.39 22.41
CA ARG A 166 4.90 -1.50 22.99
C ARG A 166 4.27 -0.72 24.14
N MET A 167 4.88 -0.83 25.32
CA MET A 167 4.52 -0.05 26.51
C MET A 167 5.55 1.06 26.73
N GLU A 168 5.10 2.17 27.31
CA GLU A 168 5.99 3.26 27.70
C GLU A 168 6.68 2.90 29.02
N TYR A 169 8.01 2.89 29.00
CA TYR A 169 8.85 2.68 30.17
C TYR A 169 9.76 3.87 30.37
N SER A 170 9.82 4.37 31.61
CA SER A 170 10.86 5.30 32.02
C SER A 170 12.25 4.67 31.83
N SER A 171 13.29 5.48 31.67
CA SER A 171 14.67 4.98 31.53
C SER A 171 15.10 4.07 32.70
N PRO A 172 14.78 4.39 33.98
CA PRO A 172 15.06 3.48 35.09
C PRO A 172 14.36 2.12 34.97
N GLN A 173 13.10 2.10 34.54
CA GLN A 173 12.34 0.85 34.35
C GLN A 173 12.95 -0.01 33.24
N ARG A 174 13.31 0.60 32.10
CA ARG A 174 13.97 -0.11 31.00
C ARG A 174 15.26 -0.77 31.47
N LEU A 175 16.08 -0.03 32.21
CA LEU A 175 17.34 -0.54 32.76
C LEU A 175 17.10 -1.68 33.75
N ALA A 176 16.12 -1.55 34.65
CA ALA A 176 15.80 -2.60 35.63
C ALA A 176 15.36 -3.90 34.95
N ILE A 177 14.50 -3.82 33.93
CA ILE A 177 14.04 -4.98 33.16
C ILE A 177 15.20 -5.62 32.39
N GLN A 178 16.03 -4.82 31.72
CA GLN A 178 17.21 -5.33 31.02
C GLN A 178 18.15 -6.07 31.97
N GLN A 179 18.44 -5.47 33.14
CA GLN A 179 19.31 -6.10 34.13
C GLN A 179 18.71 -7.38 34.73
N ALA A 180 17.39 -7.43 34.94
CA ALA A 180 16.72 -8.64 35.41
C ALA A 180 16.85 -9.77 34.36
N TYR A 181 16.62 -9.44 33.09
CA TYR A 181 16.82 -10.36 31.98
C TYR A 181 18.27 -10.88 31.89
N ASP A 182 19.25 -9.98 31.98
CA ASP A 182 20.67 -10.33 31.86
C ASP A 182 21.17 -11.23 33.02
N LYS A 183 20.49 -11.16 34.17
CA LYS A 183 20.77 -11.98 35.37
C LYS A 183 20.20 -13.40 35.29
N LEU A 184 19.38 -13.72 34.27
CA LEU A 184 18.88 -15.08 34.09
C LEU A 184 20.05 -16.06 33.86
N VAL A 185 20.04 -17.18 34.58
CA VAL A 185 21.07 -18.22 34.52
C VAL A 185 20.45 -19.62 34.46
N GLY A 186 21.22 -20.61 34.02
CA GLY A 186 20.79 -22.00 33.93
C GLY A 186 19.51 -22.18 33.12
N SER A 187 18.59 -23.00 33.64
CA SER A 187 17.31 -23.32 33.00
C SER A 187 16.44 -22.10 32.69
N LYS A 188 16.49 -21.04 33.51
CA LYS A 188 15.73 -19.80 33.26
C LYS A 188 16.22 -19.08 32.01
N LYS A 189 17.53 -19.09 31.77
CA LYS A 189 18.13 -18.50 30.56
C LYS A 189 17.79 -19.30 29.31
N GLU A 190 17.73 -20.63 29.42
CA GLU A 190 17.32 -21.51 28.33
C GLU A 190 15.84 -21.29 27.98
N CYS A 191 14.97 -21.20 28.99
CA CYS A 191 13.57 -20.82 28.81
C CYS A 191 13.44 -19.47 28.09
N ALA A 192 14.18 -18.45 28.54
CA ALA A 192 14.10 -17.11 27.95
C ALA A 192 14.48 -17.10 26.46
N LYS A 193 15.56 -17.81 26.10
CA LYS A 193 15.97 -17.98 24.70
C LYS A 193 14.91 -18.69 23.86
N ALA A 194 14.32 -19.77 24.40
CA ALA A 194 13.29 -20.53 23.70
C ALA A 194 12.02 -19.66 23.49
N PHE A 195 11.62 -18.91 24.51
CA PHE A 195 10.49 -17.98 24.42
C PHE A 195 10.72 -16.91 23.35
N GLU A 196 11.87 -16.25 23.36
CA GLU A 196 12.20 -15.22 22.35
C GLU A 196 12.27 -15.78 20.94
N GLN A 197 12.86 -16.97 20.77
CA GLN A 197 12.95 -17.62 19.48
C GLN A 197 11.55 -17.93 18.93
N ASN A 198 10.69 -18.53 19.75
CA ASN A 198 9.31 -18.80 19.38
C ASN A 198 8.52 -17.50 19.08
N TYR A 199 8.70 -16.45 19.89
CA TYR A 199 8.08 -15.15 19.62
C TYR A 199 8.51 -14.56 18.26
N LYS A 200 9.81 -14.62 17.95
CA LYS A 200 10.36 -14.15 16.67
C LYS A 200 9.80 -14.93 15.49
N GLU A 201 9.69 -16.26 15.62
CA GLU A 201 9.11 -17.14 14.60
C GLU A 201 7.64 -16.79 14.35
N GLN A 202 6.85 -16.61 15.40
CA GLN A 202 5.45 -16.20 15.30
C GLN A 202 5.29 -14.82 14.63
N VAL A 203 6.09 -13.83 15.04
CA VAL A 203 6.06 -12.49 14.41
C VAL A 203 6.48 -12.54 12.94
N LEU A 204 7.48 -13.35 12.61
CA LEU A 204 7.90 -13.57 11.22
C LEU A 204 6.77 -14.20 10.40
N GLU A 205 6.15 -15.27 10.90
CA GLU A 205 5.06 -15.95 10.22
C GLU A 205 3.89 -14.98 9.96
N HIS A 206 3.45 -14.24 10.98
CA HIS A 206 2.40 -13.23 10.84
C HIS A 206 2.79 -12.15 9.82
N CYS A 207 4.04 -11.70 9.81
CA CYS A 207 4.55 -10.74 8.82
C CYS A 207 4.50 -11.31 7.39
N LEU A 208 4.88 -12.57 7.19
CA LEU A 208 4.85 -13.22 5.88
C LEU A 208 3.41 -13.43 5.39
N GLN A 209 2.47 -13.71 6.30
CA GLN A 209 1.05 -13.84 6.00
C GLN A 209 0.43 -12.49 5.59
N THR A 210 0.71 -11.42 6.34
CA THR A 210 0.14 -10.08 6.11
C THR A 210 0.83 -9.28 5.02
N GLY A 211 2.14 -9.48 4.84
CA GLY A 211 2.96 -8.75 3.86
C GLY A 211 3.24 -7.29 4.23
N TYR A 212 3.10 -6.87 5.49
CA TYR A 212 3.28 -5.46 5.86
C TYR A 212 4.72 -4.94 5.69
N ALA A 213 5.71 -5.83 5.55
CA ALA A 213 7.12 -5.46 5.43
C ALA A 213 7.68 -5.48 3.99
N ARG A 214 6.83 -5.63 2.97
CA ARG A 214 7.27 -5.78 1.56
C ARG A 214 8.12 -4.62 1.03
N ASN A 215 7.95 -3.42 1.57
CA ASN A 215 8.66 -2.22 1.12
C ASN A 215 9.91 -1.91 1.96
N ILE A 216 10.31 -2.80 2.86
CA ILE A 216 11.46 -2.63 3.74
C ILE A 216 12.62 -3.47 3.19
N GLY A 217 13.82 -2.88 3.12
CA GLY A 217 15.03 -3.60 2.69
C GLY A 217 15.26 -4.82 3.60
N GLY A 218 15.26 -6.03 3.03
CA GLY A 218 15.34 -7.29 3.78
C GLY A 218 14.01 -7.81 4.33
N GLY A 219 12.90 -7.11 4.08
CA GLY A 219 11.53 -7.58 4.32
C GLY A 219 11.23 -7.96 5.76
N CYS A 220 10.39 -8.99 5.94
CA CYS A 220 10.02 -9.49 7.27
C CYS A 220 11.24 -9.94 8.09
N PHE A 221 12.24 -10.56 7.46
CA PHE A 221 13.45 -11.04 8.13
C PHE A 221 14.28 -9.92 8.76
N HIS A 222 14.28 -8.72 8.17
CA HIS A 222 15.01 -7.58 8.71
C HIS A 222 14.37 -7.02 9.98
N LEU A 223 13.03 -7.08 10.09
CA LEU A 223 12.31 -6.48 11.22
C LEU A 223 12.30 -7.32 12.48
N ILE A 224 12.53 -8.63 12.39
CA ILE A 224 12.41 -9.56 13.54
C ILE A 224 13.29 -9.12 14.71
N THR A 225 14.49 -8.60 14.42
CA THR A 225 15.43 -8.15 15.46
C THR A 225 14.90 -6.96 16.26
N ASP A 226 14.11 -6.09 15.61
CA ASP A 226 13.57 -4.86 16.22
C ASP A 226 12.27 -5.10 17.00
N PHE A 227 11.71 -6.31 16.91
CA PHE A 227 10.51 -6.69 17.63
C PHE A 227 10.77 -7.20 19.05
N VAL A 228 12.04 -7.44 19.43
CA VAL A 228 12.42 -7.72 20.83
C VAL A 228 12.72 -6.39 21.54
N HIS A 229 11.68 -5.81 22.15
CA HIS A 229 11.77 -4.59 22.95
C HIS A 229 11.53 -4.85 24.44
N THR A 230 11.65 -3.82 25.29
CA THR A 230 11.53 -3.94 26.75
C THR A 230 10.30 -4.72 27.22
N ALA A 231 9.12 -4.50 26.62
CA ALA A 231 7.92 -5.27 26.98
C ALA A 231 8.02 -6.78 26.66
N VAL A 232 8.73 -7.15 25.60
CA VAL A 232 9.02 -8.56 25.31
C VAL A 232 9.91 -9.13 26.40
N LEU A 233 10.99 -8.41 26.77
CA LEU A 233 11.89 -8.85 27.83
C LEU A 233 11.16 -9.02 29.18
N GLU A 234 10.28 -8.07 29.53
CA GLU A 234 9.45 -8.17 30.73
C GLU A 234 8.56 -9.42 30.71
N GLN A 235 7.90 -9.70 29.57
CA GLN A 235 7.07 -10.88 29.42
C GLN A 235 7.88 -12.18 29.45
N THR A 236 9.07 -12.19 28.85
CA THR A 236 10.01 -13.31 28.90
C THR A 236 10.40 -13.63 30.33
N ILE A 237 10.76 -12.63 31.13
CA ILE A 237 11.08 -12.78 32.55
C ILE A 237 9.89 -13.40 33.30
N LYS A 238 8.69 -12.82 33.15
CA LYS A 238 7.47 -13.32 33.82
C LYS A 238 7.19 -14.79 33.50
N ASN A 239 7.45 -15.21 32.27
CA ASN A 239 7.18 -16.58 31.82
C ASN A 239 8.25 -17.59 32.26
N CYS A 240 9.47 -17.14 32.56
CA CYS A 240 10.62 -18.02 32.83
C CYS A 240 11.16 -17.92 34.27
N GLU A 241 10.67 -16.97 35.08
CA GLU A 241 11.04 -16.87 36.50
C GLU A 241 10.15 -17.66 37.44
N THR A 242 8.99 -18.15 36.97
CA THR A 242 8.08 -19.06 37.67
C THR A 242 8.64 -20.46 37.77
#